data_AF-A0A7V2YZ03-F1
#
_entry.id   AF-A0A7V2YZ03-F1
#
_cell.length_a   1.000
_cell.length_b   1.000
_cell.length_c   1.000
_cell.angle_alpha   90.00
_cell.angle_beta   90.00
_cell.angle_gamma   90.00
#
_symmetry.space_group_name_H-M   'P 1'
#
loop_
_entity.id
_entity.type
_entity.pdbx_description
1 polymer ?
#
loop_
_entity_poly.entity_id
_entity_poly.type
_entity_poly.pdbx_seq_one_letter_code
_entity_poly.pdbx_strand_id
1 'polypeptide(L)'
;MTHTLAIEYDDATLVSAGMPEREFNAEARFLLAAKLYELGRLTSGQSAALCGMGRVEFLCALPRAGVPISNLRPEDAADEIEFFRKA
;
A
#
# COMPACT_ATOMS: atom_id res chain seq x y z
N MET A 1 -3.90 16.95 -12.87
CA MET A 1 -2.47 17.03 -13.24
C MET A 1 -1.79 15.77 -12.75
N THR A 2 -0.84 15.22 -13.50
CA THR A 2 -0.07 14.04 -13.12
C THR A 2 1.31 14.47 -12.62
N HIS A 3 1.86 13.73 -11.66
CA HIS A 3 3.19 13.96 -11.11
C HIS A 3 3.99 12.66 -11.15
N THR A 4 5.30 12.76 -11.32
CA THR A 4 6.22 11.61 -11.35
C THR A 4 7.16 11.68 -10.16
N LEU A 5 7.28 10.57 -9.44
CA LEU A 5 8.30 10.35 -8.42
C LEU A 5 9.36 9.43 -9.02
N ALA A 6 10.64 9.80 -8.91
CA ALA A 6 11.78 9.00 -9.36
C ALA A 6 12.66 8.63 -8.16
N ILE A 7 13.13 7.40 -8.12
CA ILE A 7 14.08 6.89 -7.13
C ILE A 7 15.24 6.30 -7.92
N GLU A 8 16.42 6.90 -7.80
CA GLU A 8 17.63 6.41 -8.44
C GLU A 8 18.20 5.23 -7.63
N TYR A 9 18.57 4.17 -8.34
CA TYR A 9 19.25 3.01 -7.79
C TYR A 9 20.15 2.42 -8.88
N ASP A 10 21.14 1.65 -8.46
CA ASP A 10 22.13 1.03 -9.34
C ASP A 10 21.95 -0.50 -9.42
N ASP A 11 22.76 -1.14 -10.25
CA ASP A 11 22.74 -2.60 -10.42
C ASP A 11 23.08 -3.33 -9.11
N ALA A 12 23.92 -2.74 -8.24
CA ALA A 12 24.25 -3.34 -6.95
C ALA A 12 23.02 -3.46 -6.04
N THR A 13 22.10 -2.49 -6.12
CA THR A 13 20.81 -2.53 -5.44
C THR A 13 19.94 -3.68 -5.96
N LEU A 14 19.87 -3.86 -7.28
CA LEU A 14 19.11 -4.96 -7.90
C LEU A 14 19.68 -6.34 -7.52
N VAL A 15 21.01 -6.48 -7.54
CA VAL A 15 21.71 -7.69 -7.10
C VAL A 15 21.41 -8.01 -5.64
N SER A 16 21.45 -7.00 -4.77
CA SER A 16 21.16 -7.16 -3.34
C SER A 16 19.70 -7.52 -3.07
N ALA A 17 18.76 -6.96 -3.86
CA ALA A 17 17.34 -7.29 -3.79
C ALA A 17 17.01 -8.67 -4.38
N GLY A 18 17.89 -9.23 -5.22
CA GLY A 18 17.66 -10.50 -5.91
C GLY A 18 16.51 -10.44 -6.92
N MET A 19 16.22 -9.25 -7.47
CA MET A 19 15.10 -9.00 -8.37
C MET A 19 15.57 -8.35 -9.68
N PRO A 20 15.00 -8.73 -10.84
CA PRO A 20 15.18 -7.95 -12.06
C PRO A 20 14.52 -6.57 -11.91
N GLU A 21 15.05 -5.58 -12.62
CA GLU A 21 14.62 -4.17 -12.55
C GLU A 21 13.10 -3.98 -12.61
N ARG A 22 12.43 -4.69 -13.53
CA ARG A 22 10.97 -4.60 -13.69
C ARG A 22 10.21 -5.05 -12.44
N GLU A 23 10.64 -6.14 -11.81
CA GLU A 23 10.01 -6.68 -10.61
C GLU A 23 10.29 -5.78 -9.42
N PHE A 24 11.53 -5.31 -9.28
CA PHE A 24 11.91 -4.33 -8.26
C PHE A 24 11.05 -3.05 -8.34
N ASN A 25 10.88 -2.49 -9.54
CA ASN A 25 10.05 -1.31 -9.75
C ASN A 25 8.56 -1.54 -9.43
N ALA A 26 8.04 -2.75 -9.69
CA ALA A 26 6.67 -3.10 -9.34
C ALA A 26 6.52 -3.26 -7.82
N GLU A 27 7.44 -3.96 -7.18
CA GLU A 27 7.45 -4.19 -5.73
C GLU A 27 7.62 -2.87 -4.96
N ALA A 28 8.55 -2.00 -5.38
CA ALA A 28 8.76 -0.69 -4.75
C ALA A 28 7.49 0.19 -4.77
N ARG A 29 6.77 0.22 -5.91
CA ARG A 29 5.49 0.94 -6.00
C ARG A 29 4.41 0.33 -5.12
N PHE A 30 4.34 -0.99 -5.06
CA PHE A 30 3.40 -1.69 -4.18
C PHE A 30 3.70 -1.41 -2.71
N LEU A 31 4.95 -1.53 -2.28
CA LEU A 31 5.36 -1.29 -0.89
C LEU A 31 5.11 0.16 -0.46
N LEU A 32 5.37 1.15 -1.34
CA LEU A 32 5.04 2.54 -1.08
C LEU A 32 3.52 2.74 -0.89
N ALA A 33 2.72 2.19 -1.79
CA ALA A 33 1.26 2.27 -1.70
C ALA A 33 0.71 1.56 -0.44
N ALA A 34 1.21 0.36 -0.14
CA ALA A 34 0.85 -0.41 1.05
C ALA A 34 1.21 0.35 2.32
N LYS A 35 2.39 0.99 2.38
CA LYS A 35 2.80 1.74 3.57
C LYS A 35 1.98 3.00 3.77
N LEU A 36 1.66 3.73 2.70
CA LEU A 36 0.80 4.91 2.80
C LEU A 36 -0.64 4.56 3.19
N TYR A 37 -1.13 3.38 2.76
CA TYR A 37 -2.39 2.83 3.23
C TYR A 37 -2.35 2.52 4.72
N GLU A 38 -1.35 1.76 5.19
CA GLU A 38 -1.17 1.41 6.61
C GLU A 38 -1.08 2.64 7.52
N LEU A 39 -0.49 3.73 7.04
CA LEU A 39 -0.39 4.99 7.77
C LEU A 39 -1.70 5.83 7.74
N GLY A 40 -2.74 5.34 7.07
CA GLY A 40 -4.01 6.05 6.86
C GLY A 40 -3.87 7.32 6.02
N ARG A 41 -2.79 7.45 5.23
CA ARG A 41 -2.53 8.62 4.37
C ARG A 41 -3.21 8.50 3.02
N LEU A 42 -3.39 7.27 2.54
CA LEU A 42 -4.13 6.97 1.33
C LEU A 42 -5.23 5.96 1.62
N THR A 43 -6.37 6.13 0.96
CA THR A 43 -7.42 5.11 0.92
C THR A 43 -6.95 3.90 0.11
N SER A 44 -7.64 2.76 0.27
CA SER A 44 -7.35 1.55 -0.53
C SER A 44 -7.49 1.78 -2.03
N GLY A 45 -8.44 2.64 -2.44
CA GLY A 45 -8.63 3.00 -3.86
C GLY A 45 -7.48 3.85 -4.41
N GLN A 46 -7.02 4.85 -3.67
CA GLN A 46 -5.87 5.68 -4.06
C GLN A 46 -4.56 4.86 -4.10
N SER A 47 -4.38 3.98 -3.12
CA SER A 47 -3.18 3.13 -3.03
C SER A 47 -3.13 2.13 -4.17
N ALA A 48 -4.26 1.47 -4.48
CA ALA A 48 -4.37 0.59 -5.63
C ALA A 48 -4.06 1.31 -6.95
N ALA A 49 -4.59 2.53 -7.14
CA ALA A 49 -4.29 3.33 -8.32
C ALA A 49 -2.80 3.72 -8.41
N LEU A 50 -2.16 4.03 -7.27
CA LEU A 50 -0.73 4.40 -7.21
C LEU A 50 0.19 3.25 -7.67
N CYS A 51 -0.14 2.00 -7.32
CA CYS A 51 0.63 0.84 -7.74
C CYS A 51 0.07 0.14 -8.99
N GLY A 52 -0.94 0.71 -9.66
CA GLY A 52 -1.51 0.19 -10.90
C GLY A 52 -2.31 -1.11 -10.75
N MET A 53 -2.88 -1.37 -9.57
CA MET A 53 -3.66 -2.56 -9.25
C MET A 53 -5.17 -2.26 -9.17
N GLY A 54 -5.99 -3.31 -9.32
CA GLY A 54 -7.39 -3.22 -8.92
C GLY A 54 -7.54 -3.09 -7.40
N ARG A 55 -8.60 -2.43 -6.90
CA ARG A 55 -8.79 -2.25 -5.43
C ARG A 55 -8.81 -3.56 -4.66
N VAL A 56 -9.53 -4.57 -5.15
CA VAL A 56 -9.62 -5.89 -4.51
C VAL A 56 -8.28 -6.63 -4.57
N GLU A 57 -7.60 -6.57 -5.71
CA GLU A 57 -6.27 -7.14 -5.90
C GLU A 57 -5.25 -6.53 -4.92
N PHE A 58 -5.22 -5.21 -4.79
CA PHE A 58 -4.38 -4.50 -3.84
C PHE A 58 -4.62 -4.97 -2.40
N LEU A 59 -5.89 -5.00 -1.96
CA LEU A 59 -6.24 -5.44 -0.62
C LEU A 59 -5.81 -6.90 -0.37
N CYS A 60 -6.00 -7.79 -1.34
CA CYS A 60 -5.55 -9.18 -1.25
C CYS A 60 -4.02 -9.31 -1.25
N ALA A 61 -3.28 -8.34 -1.80
CA ALA A 61 -1.82 -8.34 -1.81
C ALA A 61 -1.19 -7.85 -0.50
N LEU A 62 -1.88 -7.01 0.28
CA LEU A 62 -1.37 -6.41 1.53
C LEU A 62 -0.71 -7.39 2.51
N PRO A 63 -1.23 -8.61 2.74
CA PRO A 63 -0.59 -9.58 3.65
C PRO A 63 0.84 -9.94 3.26
N ARG A 64 1.18 -9.89 1.95
CA ARG A 64 2.56 -10.16 1.46
C ARG A 64 3.56 -9.11 1.96
N ALA A 65 3.09 -7.89 2.22
CA ALA A 65 3.88 -6.79 2.76
C ALA A 65 3.78 -6.67 4.30
N GLY A 66 3.10 -7.62 4.96
CA GLY A 66 2.85 -7.56 6.40
C GLY A 66 1.84 -6.47 6.82
N VAL A 67 1.09 -5.91 5.86
CA VAL A 67 0.09 -4.86 6.13
C VAL A 67 -1.29 -5.50 6.33
N PRO A 68 -2.02 -5.16 7.40
CA PRO A 68 -3.39 -5.64 7.60
C PRO A 68 -4.34 -5.17 6.49
N ILE A 69 -5.27 -6.03 6.09
CA ILE A 69 -6.34 -5.68 5.13
C ILE A 69 -7.30 -4.63 5.72
N SER A 70 -7.46 -4.63 7.05
CA SER A 70 -8.23 -3.62 7.76
C SER A 70 -7.28 -2.56 8.31
N ASN A 71 -7.44 -1.32 7.85
CA ASN A 71 -6.70 -0.16 8.36
C ASN A 71 -7.50 0.60 9.44
N LEU A 72 -8.33 -0.11 10.21
CA LEU A 72 -9.08 0.47 11.31
C LEU A 72 -8.10 0.90 12.42
N ARG A 73 -8.03 2.19 12.70
CA ARG A 73 -7.16 2.69 13.78
C ARG A 73 -7.87 2.53 15.13
N PRO A 74 -7.15 2.42 16.25
CA PRO A 74 -7.77 2.29 17.57
C PRO A 74 -8.76 3.43 17.90
N GLU A 75 -8.46 4.63 17.42
CA GLU A 75 -9.34 5.80 17.54
C GLU A 75 -10.65 5.65 16.76
N ASP A 76 -10.61 5.03 15.57
CA ASP A 76 -11.80 4.80 14.73
C ASP A 76 -12.67 3.64 15.26
N ALA A 77 -12.07 2.71 16.01
CA ALA A 77 -12.77 1.52 16.54
C ALA A 77 -13.84 1.87 17.59
N ALA A 78 -13.61 2.90 18.40
CA ALA A 78 -14.59 3.36 19.39
C ALA A 78 -15.84 3.96 18.71
N ASP A 79 -15.62 4.75 17.66
CA ASP A 79 -16.68 5.38 16.87
C ASP A 79 -17.52 4.34 16.12
N GLU A 80 -16.88 3.30 15.56
CA GLU A 80 -17.62 2.19 14.93
C GLU A 80 -18.48 1.41 15.93
N ILE A 81 -17.95 1.07 17.12
CA ILE A 81 -18.72 0.38 18.17
C ILE A 81 -19.94 1.21 18.61
N GLU A 82 -19.78 2.54 18.73
CA GLU A 82 -20.89 3.43 19.07
C GLU A 82 -21.92 3.51 17.94
N PHE A 83 -21.49 3.58 16.68
CA PHE A 83 -22.37 3.54 15.52
C PHE A 83 -23.21 2.24 15.49
N PHE A 84 -22.58 1.08 15.66
CA PHE A 84 -23.27 -0.21 15.67
C PHE A 84 -24.20 -0.40 16.88
N ARG A 85 -23.96 0.29 18.00
CA ARG A 85 -24.86 0.26 19.17
C ARG A 85 -26.10 1.13 18.99
N LYS A 86 -26.05 2.13 18.09
CA LYS A 86 -27.16 3.05 17.79
C LYS A 86 -27.97 2.66 16.55
N ALA A 87 -27.46 1.75 15.72
CA ALA A 87 -28.14 1.15 14.58
C ALA A 87 -29.03 -0.03 15.02
#